data_AF-A0A4Y2W8C5-F1
#
_entry.id   AF-A0A4Y2W8C5-F1
#
_cell.length_a   1.000
_cell.length_b   1.000
_cell.length_c   1.000
_cell.angle_alpha   90.00
_cell.angle_beta   90.00
_cell.angle_gamma   90.00
#
_symmetry.space_group_name_H-M   'P 1'
#
loop_
_entity.id
_entity.type
_entity.pdbx_description
1 polymer ?
#
loop_
_entity_poly.entity_id
_entity_poly.type
_entity_poly.pdbx_seq_one_letter_code
_entity_poly.pdbx_strand_id
1 'polypeptide(L)'
;MATGYTWKFPFLEEGVLVRDEDRFDLYKCVFPIHLKHPTLAIFGFFLPFGPGFPPGELQCRWVAQVFAGKCKLPSKKIMLEHTKRRYEANVARYGPSEKVSIKVDYIQYCDELAAEFGAKPNLLKYFFTDIRLFLKIMFGPSLAYQYRLQGPHPWEGAREAIMTSEERMLFPLARRESNVHENVLKRLFRKALSAIVF
;
A
#
# COMPACT_ATOMS: atom_id res chain seq x y z
N MET A 1 -26.66 9.15 -18.11
CA MET A 1 -26.32 7.71 -18.00
C MET A 1 -25.03 7.58 -17.19
N ALA A 2 -24.94 6.62 -16.27
CA ALA A 2 -23.78 6.41 -15.39
C ALA A 2 -23.12 5.04 -15.66
N THR A 3 -22.65 4.82 -16.89
CA THR A 3 -22.14 3.52 -17.39
C THR A 3 -20.63 3.33 -17.22
N GLY A 4 -19.94 4.28 -16.57
CA GLY A 4 -18.49 4.23 -16.36
C GLY A 4 -17.66 4.78 -17.52
N TYR A 5 -16.34 4.57 -17.45
CA TYR A 5 -15.35 5.13 -18.39
C TYR A 5 -14.51 4.04 -19.06
N THR A 6 -14.05 4.36 -20.27
CA THR A 6 -13.01 3.63 -21.02
C THR A 6 -11.70 4.41 -20.98
N TRP A 7 -10.60 3.79 -21.43
CA TRP A 7 -9.27 4.39 -21.38
C TRP A 7 -8.60 4.34 -22.75
N LYS A 8 -7.89 5.41 -23.11
CA LYS A 8 -7.05 5.48 -24.31
C LYS A 8 -5.79 6.28 -23.99
N PHE A 9 -4.68 5.92 -24.63
CA PHE A 9 -3.40 6.61 -24.50
C PHE A 9 -2.95 7.11 -25.89
N PRO A 10 -3.57 8.18 -26.44
CA PRO A 10 -3.37 8.60 -27.83
C PRO A 10 -1.95 9.12 -28.12
N PHE A 11 -1.15 9.36 -27.09
CA PHE A 11 0.24 9.78 -27.18
C PHE A 11 1.23 8.61 -27.14
N LEU A 12 0.78 7.38 -26.89
CA LEU A 12 1.63 6.18 -26.92
C LEU A 12 1.55 5.53 -28.30
N GLU A 13 2.70 5.08 -28.79
CA GLU A 13 2.79 4.31 -30.03
C GLU A 13 2.05 2.96 -29.88
N GLU A 14 1.45 2.50 -30.98
CA GLU A 14 0.81 1.19 -31.04
C GLU A 14 1.82 0.08 -30.71
N GLY A 15 1.41 -0.89 -29.90
CA GLY A 15 2.28 -1.99 -29.46
C GLY A 15 3.11 -1.71 -28.20
N VAL A 16 3.16 -0.47 -27.69
CA VAL A 16 3.72 -0.19 -26.36
C VAL A 16 2.87 -0.83 -25.27
N LEU A 17 1.56 -0.58 -25.32
CA LEU A 17 0.56 -1.20 -24.46
C LEU A 17 -0.18 -2.28 -25.22
N VAL A 18 0.31 -3.51 -25.11
CA VAL A 18 -0.36 -4.67 -25.69
C VAL A 18 -1.50 -5.11 -24.79
N ARG A 19 -2.68 -5.26 -25.39
CA ARG A 19 -3.83 -5.93 -24.79
C ARG A 19 -3.95 -7.31 -25.43
N ASP A 20 -3.86 -8.34 -24.60
CA ASP A 20 -4.09 -9.74 -24.95
C ASP A 20 -5.47 -10.11 -24.39
N GLU A 21 -6.45 -10.31 -25.28
CA GLU A 21 -7.87 -10.48 -24.93
C GLU A 21 -8.40 -9.34 -24.03
N ASP A 22 -8.55 -9.58 -22.73
CA ASP A 22 -9.03 -8.65 -21.69
C ASP A 22 -7.95 -8.26 -20.67
N ARG A 23 -6.69 -8.55 -20.98
CA ARG A 23 -5.55 -8.31 -20.10
C ARG A 23 -4.55 -7.35 -20.73
N PHE A 24 -4.16 -6.34 -19.96
CA PHE A 24 -2.99 -5.55 -20.30
C PHE A 24 -1.71 -6.30 -19.91
N ASP A 25 -0.75 -6.38 -20.83
CA ASP A 25 0.58 -6.89 -20.56
C ASP A 25 1.44 -5.85 -19.83
N LEU A 26 0.98 -5.49 -18.63
CA LEU A 26 1.61 -4.57 -17.71
C LEU A 26 2.10 -5.30 -16.47
N TYR A 27 3.41 -5.40 -16.31
CA TYR A 27 4.01 -5.99 -15.11
C TYR A 27 3.68 -5.12 -13.90
N LYS A 28 3.02 -5.73 -12.92
CA LYS A 28 2.53 -5.07 -11.70
C LYS A 28 1.69 -3.81 -11.97
N CYS A 29 0.96 -3.75 -13.08
CA CYS A 29 0.20 -2.55 -13.49
C CYS A 29 1.07 -1.29 -13.69
N VAL A 30 2.37 -1.45 -13.99
CA VAL A 30 3.34 -0.35 -14.12
C VAL A 30 4.13 -0.43 -15.43
N PHE A 31 4.86 -1.53 -15.64
CA PHE A 31 5.85 -1.62 -16.72
C PHE A 31 5.30 -2.38 -17.94
N PRO A 32 5.30 -1.79 -19.14
CA PRO A 32 4.98 -2.52 -20.36
C PRO A 32 6.01 -3.61 -20.64
N ILE A 33 5.53 -4.85 -20.79
CA ILE A 33 6.41 -6.04 -20.79
C ILE A 33 7.19 -6.20 -22.11
N HIS A 34 6.68 -5.62 -23.20
CA HIS A 34 7.22 -5.84 -24.56
C HIS A 34 8.35 -4.88 -24.94
N LEU A 35 8.63 -3.88 -24.10
CA LEU A 35 9.73 -2.96 -24.33
C LEU A 35 11.08 -3.62 -24.06
N LYS A 36 12.05 -3.38 -24.96
CA LYS A 36 13.43 -3.87 -24.82
C LYS A 36 14.13 -3.29 -23.59
N HIS A 37 13.84 -2.02 -23.27
CA HIS A 37 14.42 -1.29 -22.15
C HIS A 37 13.32 -0.81 -21.20
N PRO A 38 13.50 -0.94 -19.87
CA PRO A 38 12.52 -0.48 -18.88
C PRO A 38 12.64 1.03 -18.65
N THR A 39 12.36 1.82 -19.69
CA THR A 39 12.47 3.29 -19.69
C THR A 39 11.11 3.99 -19.69
N LEU A 40 10.02 3.22 -19.71
CA LEU A 40 8.65 3.72 -19.64
C LEU A 40 7.90 3.01 -18.51
N ALA A 41 7.15 3.76 -17.73
CA ALA A 41 6.31 3.26 -16.66
C ALA A 41 4.97 4.02 -16.66
N ILE A 42 3.90 3.34 -16.28
CA ILE A 42 2.57 3.91 -16.16
C ILE A 42 2.19 3.94 -14.69
N PHE A 43 1.82 5.12 -14.21
CA PHE A 43 1.41 5.33 -12.83
C PHE A 43 -0.11 5.44 -12.71
N GLY A 44 -0.65 4.93 -11.61
CA GLY A 44 -2.08 5.08 -11.30
C GLY A 44 -3.02 4.27 -12.19
N PHE A 45 -2.50 3.45 -13.11
CA PHE A 45 -3.31 2.60 -13.99
C PHE A 45 -3.65 1.27 -13.31
N PHE A 46 -4.31 1.37 -12.15
CA PHE A 46 -4.82 0.25 -11.38
C PHE A 46 -6.09 0.64 -10.64
N LEU A 47 -6.90 -0.35 -10.26
CA LEU A 47 -8.15 -0.18 -9.52
C LEU A 47 -8.03 -0.92 -8.18
N PRO A 48 -7.61 -0.22 -7.11
CA PRO A 48 -7.41 -0.85 -5.82
C PRO A 48 -8.74 -1.07 -5.10
N PHE A 49 -8.84 -2.20 -4.39
CA PHE A 49 -9.80 -2.35 -3.30
C PHE A 49 -9.24 -1.67 -2.05
N GLY A 50 -9.34 -0.33 -2.01
CA GLY A 50 -8.76 0.52 -0.97
C GLY A 50 -8.34 1.89 -1.53
N PRO A 51 -7.58 2.69 -0.76
CA PRO A 51 -7.12 3.99 -1.23
C PRO A 51 -6.08 3.87 -2.34
N GLY A 52 -6.18 4.71 -3.38
CA GLY A 52 -5.25 4.70 -4.52
C GLY A 52 -3.95 5.48 -4.30
N PHE A 53 -3.94 6.48 -3.42
CA PHE A 53 -2.75 7.31 -3.22
C PHE A 53 -1.55 6.53 -2.68
N PRO A 54 -1.67 5.68 -1.63
CA PRO A 54 -0.52 4.93 -1.12
C PRO A 54 0.13 4.00 -2.16
N PRO A 55 -0.60 3.12 -2.89
CA PRO A 55 0.02 2.30 -3.93
C PRO A 55 0.57 3.14 -5.08
N GLY A 56 -0.06 4.27 -5.45
CA GLY A 56 0.48 5.17 -6.45
C GLY A 56 1.84 5.76 -6.05
N GLU A 57 1.99 6.15 -4.78
CA GLU A 57 3.27 6.61 -4.23
C GLU A 57 4.34 5.49 -4.22
N LEU A 58 3.95 4.26 -3.87
CA LEU A 58 4.84 3.10 -3.92
C LEU A 58 5.27 2.75 -5.35
N GLN A 59 4.38 2.87 -6.33
CA GLN A 59 4.74 2.74 -7.76
C GLN A 59 5.84 3.76 -8.09
N CYS A 60 5.65 5.04 -7.75
CA CYS A 60 6.64 6.09 -8.00
C CYS A 60 8.01 5.78 -7.36
N ARG A 61 8.02 5.34 -6.09
CA ARG A 61 9.25 4.97 -5.40
C ARG A 61 9.97 3.81 -6.07
N TRP A 62 9.24 2.75 -6.42
CA TRP A 62 9.82 1.60 -7.09
C TRP A 62 10.36 1.95 -8.47
N VAL A 63 9.59 2.66 -9.30
CA VAL A 63 10.00 3.07 -10.65
C VAL A 63 11.24 3.96 -10.62
N ALA A 64 11.31 4.92 -9.70
CA ALA A 64 12.50 5.76 -9.55
C ALA A 64 13.76 4.92 -9.29
N GLN A 65 13.66 3.86 -8.49
CA GLN A 65 14.78 2.95 -8.23
C GLN A 65 15.14 2.09 -9.45
N VAL A 66 14.14 1.69 -10.26
CA VAL A 66 14.37 0.97 -11.52
C VAL A 66 15.09 1.87 -12.53
N PHE A 67 14.61 3.09 -12.74
CA PHE A 67 15.22 4.05 -13.66
C PHE A 67 16.62 4.49 -13.20
N ALA A 68 16.85 4.58 -11.88
CA ALA A 68 18.19 4.83 -11.33
C ALA A 68 19.13 3.60 -11.40
N GLY A 69 18.68 2.46 -11.93
CA GLY A 69 19.46 1.22 -12.04
C GLY A 69 19.70 0.50 -10.71
N LYS A 70 19.06 0.93 -9.62
CA LYS A 70 19.18 0.36 -8.27
C LYS A 70 18.30 -0.88 -8.07
N CYS A 71 17.17 -0.94 -8.79
CA CYS A 71 16.30 -2.12 -8.88
C CYS A 71 16.30 -2.64 -10.32
N LYS A 72 16.28 -3.96 -10.51
CA LYS A 72 16.21 -4.58 -11.84
C LYS A 72 14.88 -5.31 -12.00
N LEU A 73 14.24 -5.12 -13.14
CA LEU A 73 13.07 -5.92 -13.50
C LEU A 73 13.49 -7.36 -13.81
N PRO A 74 12.64 -8.35 -13.54
CA PRO A 74 12.90 -9.73 -13.91
C PRO A 74 12.81 -9.92 -15.43
N SER A 75 13.13 -11.14 -15.90
CA SER A 75 13.04 -11.45 -17.34
C SER A 75 11.60 -11.30 -17.87
N LYS A 76 11.48 -11.04 -19.19
CA LYS A 76 10.19 -10.93 -19.88
C LYS A 76 9.26 -12.13 -19.60
N LYS A 77 9.82 -13.35 -19.60
CA LYS A 77 9.07 -14.58 -19.31
C LYS A 77 8.45 -14.57 -17.91
N ILE A 78 9.21 -14.15 -16.90
CA ILE A 78 8.73 -14.06 -15.51
C ILE A 78 7.66 -12.98 -15.39
N MET A 79 7.84 -11.83 -16.05
CA MET A 79 6.84 -10.76 -16.05
C MET A 79 5.50 -11.21 -16.65
N LEU A 80 5.54 -11.93 -17.78
CA LEU A 80 4.34 -12.48 -18.42
C LEU A 80 3.64 -13.52 -17.54
N GLU A 81 4.38 -14.49 -17.00
CA GLU A 81 3.82 -15.52 -16.12
C GLU A 81 3.14 -14.89 -14.90
N HIS A 82 3.80 -13.90 -14.31
CA HIS A 82 3.27 -13.15 -13.18
C HIS A 82 1.98 -12.40 -13.50
N THR A 83 1.93 -11.70 -14.64
CA THR A 83 0.73 -10.98 -15.10
C THR A 83 -0.41 -11.93 -15.42
N LYS A 84 -0.12 -13.09 -16.03
CA LYS A 84 -1.11 -14.16 -16.27
C LYS A 84 -1.67 -14.72 -14.96
N ARG A 85 -0.81 -15.07 -14.01
CA ARG A 85 -1.22 -15.62 -12.70
C ARG A 85 -2.10 -14.64 -11.93
N ARG A 86 -1.77 -13.34 -11.96
CA ARG A 86 -2.62 -12.30 -11.32
C ARG A 86 -3.95 -12.14 -12.02
N TYR A 87 -3.97 -12.18 -13.34
CA TYR A 87 -5.22 -12.13 -14.09
C TYR A 87 -6.15 -13.28 -13.68
N GLU A 88 -5.65 -14.52 -13.65
CA GLU A 88 -6.42 -15.69 -13.22
C GLU A 88 -6.93 -15.56 -11.78
N ALA A 89 -6.07 -15.13 -10.85
CA ALA A 89 -6.47 -14.89 -9.46
C ALA A 89 -7.53 -13.78 -9.33
N ASN A 90 -7.40 -12.71 -10.11
CA ASN A 90 -8.36 -11.60 -10.13
C ASN A 90 -9.71 -12.02 -10.73
N VAL A 91 -9.71 -12.84 -11.78
CA VAL A 91 -10.95 -13.40 -12.37
C VAL A 91 -11.67 -14.27 -11.34
N ALA A 92 -10.94 -15.14 -10.63
CA ALA A 92 -11.52 -15.97 -9.57
C ALA A 92 -12.09 -15.13 -8.41
N ARG A 93 -11.45 -14.01 -8.06
CA ARG A 93 -11.84 -13.16 -6.93
C ARG A 93 -12.94 -12.14 -7.25
N TYR A 94 -12.87 -11.49 -8.42
CA TYR A 94 -13.73 -10.35 -8.77
C TYR A 94 -14.72 -10.65 -9.90
N GLY A 95 -14.65 -11.84 -10.50
CA GLY A 95 -15.40 -12.20 -11.70
C GLY A 95 -14.79 -11.64 -12.99
N PRO A 96 -15.18 -12.20 -14.15
CA PRO A 96 -14.71 -11.73 -15.45
C PRO A 96 -15.21 -10.31 -15.73
N SER A 97 -14.30 -9.42 -16.13
CA SER A 97 -14.62 -8.06 -16.59
C SER A 97 -13.43 -7.47 -17.33
N GLU A 98 -13.66 -6.54 -18.26
CA GLU A 98 -12.57 -5.86 -19.02
C GLU A 98 -11.52 -5.18 -18.11
N LYS A 99 -11.92 -4.83 -16.88
CA LYS A 99 -11.08 -4.10 -15.92
C LYS A 99 -10.38 -5.02 -14.92
N VAL A 100 -10.64 -6.33 -14.99
CA VAL A 100 -10.15 -7.30 -14.00
C VAL A 100 -8.62 -7.37 -13.95
N SER A 101 -7.96 -7.14 -15.09
CA SER A 101 -6.51 -7.17 -15.22
C SER A 101 -5.79 -6.09 -14.40
N ILE A 102 -6.45 -4.96 -14.15
CA ILE A 102 -5.88 -3.84 -13.39
C ILE A 102 -6.44 -3.73 -11.96
N LYS A 103 -7.35 -4.63 -11.56
CA LYS A 103 -7.85 -4.68 -10.17
C LYS A 103 -6.75 -5.20 -9.25
N VAL A 104 -6.62 -4.60 -8.07
CA VAL A 104 -5.62 -5.02 -7.09
C VAL A 104 -6.18 -4.98 -5.69
N ASP A 105 -5.82 -5.95 -4.85
CA ASP A 105 -6.07 -5.83 -3.42
C ASP A 105 -5.02 -4.93 -2.78
N TYR A 106 -5.46 -3.94 -2.00
CA TYR A 106 -4.62 -2.87 -1.49
C TYR A 106 -3.39 -3.36 -0.73
N ILE A 107 -3.57 -4.26 0.26
CA ILE A 107 -2.46 -4.71 1.11
C ILE A 107 -1.48 -5.57 0.29
N GLN A 108 -1.97 -6.58 -0.43
CA GLN A 108 -1.10 -7.45 -1.22
C GLN A 108 -0.29 -6.66 -2.25
N TYR A 109 -0.91 -5.69 -2.92
CA TYR A 109 -0.24 -4.90 -3.94
C TYR A 109 0.80 -3.93 -3.36
N CYS A 110 0.48 -3.26 -2.24
CA CYS A 110 1.44 -2.40 -1.57
C CYS A 110 2.65 -3.20 -1.04
N ASP A 111 2.40 -4.37 -0.42
CA ASP A 111 3.46 -5.27 0.05
C ASP A 111 4.34 -5.78 -1.09
N GLU A 112 3.73 -6.15 -2.21
CA GLU A 112 4.42 -6.60 -3.41
C GLU A 112 5.31 -5.52 -4.02
N LEU A 113 4.83 -4.29 -4.10
CA LEU A 113 5.63 -3.15 -4.58
C LEU A 113 6.75 -2.81 -3.60
N ALA A 114 6.43 -2.73 -2.31
CA ALA A 114 7.39 -2.38 -1.27
C ALA A 114 8.51 -3.42 -1.13
N ALA A 115 8.24 -4.70 -1.43
CA ALA A 115 9.23 -5.75 -1.42
C ALA A 115 10.32 -5.55 -2.49
N GLU A 116 9.99 -5.01 -3.67
CA GLU A 116 10.93 -4.82 -4.80
C GLU A 116 12.10 -3.89 -4.47
N PHE A 117 11.92 -3.00 -3.49
CA PHE A 117 12.92 -2.02 -3.10
C PHE A 117 13.18 -2.04 -1.58
N GLY A 118 12.77 -3.09 -0.88
CA GLY A 118 13.10 -3.32 0.54
C GLY A 118 12.35 -2.48 1.57
N ALA A 119 11.28 -1.79 1.18
CA ALA A 119 10.44 -0.99 2.07
C ALA A 119 9.31 -1.76 2.76
N LYS A 120 9.10 -3.03 2.40
CA LYS A 120 8.12 -3.88 3.08
C LYS A 120 8.55 -4.12 4.54
N PRO A 121 7.71 -3.82 5.55
CA PRO A 121 8.05 -4.04 6.96
C PRO A 121 8.42 -5.50 7.25
N ASN A 122 9.57 -5.73 7.88
CA ASN A 122 9.92 -7.06 8.37
C ASN A 122 9.22 -7.34 9.71
N LEU A 123 8.09 -8.03 9.64
CA LEU A 123 7.24 -8.32 10.79
C LEU A 123 7.97 -9.12 11.88
N LEU A 124 8.80 -10.09 11.52
CA LEU A 124 9.57 -10.89 12.49
C LEU A 124 10.58 -10.01 13.24
N LYS A 125 11.26 -9.09 12.53
CA LYS A 125 12.16 -8.12 13.16
C LYS A 125 11.40 -7.31 14.21
N TYR A 126 10.25 -6.73 13.85
CA TYR A 126 9.47 -5.92 14.79
C TYR A 126 8.89 -6.73 15.94
N PHE A 127 8.53 -7.99 15.74
CA PHE A 127 8.08 -8.86 16.83
C PHE A 127 9.11 -8.94 17.97
N PHE A 128 10.39 -9.08 17.63
CA PHE A 128 11.47 -9.18 18.62
C PHE A 128 12.01 -7.81 19.10
N THR A 129 11.98 -6.76 18.27
CA THR A 129 12.57 -5.46 18.65
C THR A 129 11.55 -4.47 19.22
N ASP A 130 10.33 -4.45 18.70
CA ASP A 130 9.27 -3.50 19.09
C ASP A 130 7.89 -4.15 18.97
N ILE A 131 7.54 -4.93 19.99
CA ILE A 131 6.28 -5.69 20.03
C ILE A 131 5.04 -4.79 19.90
N ARG A 132 5.11 -3.52 20.37
CA ARG A 132 3.98 -2.59 20.28
C ARG A 132 3.73 -2.17 18.83
N LEU A 133 4.80 -1.83 18.12
CA LEU A 133 4.73 -1.52 16.70
C LEU A 133 4.28 -2.74 15.89
N PHE A 134 4.81 -3.93 16.20
CA PHE A 134 4.37 -5.18 15.58
C PHE A 134 2.87 -5.41 15.72
N LEU A 135 2.32 -5.29 16.94
CA LEU A 135 0.89 -5.48 17.18
C LEU A 135 0.04 -4.46 16.41
N LYS A 136 0.48 -3.20 16.32
CA LYS A 136 -0.22 -2.16 15.54
C LYS A 136 -0.18 -2.42 14.03
N ILE A 137 0.93 -2.93 13.48
CA ILE A 137 1.02 -3.28 12.05
C ILE A 137 0.19 -4.52 11.74
N MET A 138 0.21 -5.53 12.60
CA MET A 138 -0.46 -6.81 12.37
C MET A 138 -1.97 -6.77 12.60
N PHE A 139 -2.41 -6.09 13.66
CA PHE A 139 -3.81 -6.11 14.11
C PHE A 139 -4.48 -4.73 14.03
N GLY A 140 -3.73 -3.67 13.73
CA GLY A 140 -4.27 -2.34 13.51
C GLY A 140 -4.63 -2.06 12.05
N PRO A 141 -5.03 -0.82 11.73
CA PRO A 141 -5.30 -0.42 10.35
C PRO A 141 -4.02 -0.42 9.52
N SER A 142 -4.10 -0.86 8.25
CA SER A 142 -2.99 -0.81 7.31
C SER A 142 -2.73 0.64 6.87
N LEU A 143 -1.79 1.32 7.52
CA LEU A 143 -1.45 2.71 7.25
C LEU A 143 -0.27 2.81 6.26
N ALA A 144 -0.32 3.81 5.36
CA ALA A 144 0.76 4.04 4.40
C ALA A 144 2.13 4.31 5.06
N TYR A 145 2.13 4.83 6.29
CA TYR A 145 3.33 5.09 7.08
C TYR A 145 4.21 3.84 7.28
N GLN A 146 3.62 2.64 7.28
CA GLN A 146 4.37 1.39 7.49
C GLN A 146 5.45 1.19 6.42
N TYR A 147 5.20 1.60 5.18
CA TYR A 147 6.16 1.50 4.07
C TYR A 147 7.26 2.57 4.10
N ARG A 148 7.30 3.40 5.15
CA ARG A 148 8.37 4.38 5.42
C ARG A 148 9.17 4.04 6.69
N LEU A 149 8.91 2.88 7.32
CA LEU A 149 9.66 2.41 8.49
C LEU A 149 11.07 1.89 8.12
N GLN A 150 11.23 1.38 6.90
CA GLN A 150 12.48 0.82 6.40
C GLN A 150 12.60 0.99 4.88
N GLY A 151 13.73 0.55 4.33
CA GLY A 151 14.06 0.71 2.92
C GLY A 151 14.61 2.11 2.61
N PRO A 152 14.67 2.48 1.33
CA PRO A 152 15.20 3.76 0.90
C PRO A 152 14.26 4.90 1.28
N HIS A 153 14.86 5.99 1.79
CA HIS A 153 14.17 7.18 2.27
C HIS A 153 13.14 6.87 3.38
N PRO A 154 13.58 6.28 4.50
CA PRO A 154 12.71 6.07 5.66
C PRO A 154 12.31 7.42 6.25
N TRP A 155 11.18 7.47 6.93
CA TRP A 155 10.71 8.66 7.63
C TRP A 155 10.78 8.42 9.13
N GLU A 156 11.56 9.24 9.85
CA GLU A 156 11.76 9.11 11.30
C GLU A 156 10.43 9.17 12.07
N GLY A 157 9.49 10.00 11.61
CA GLY A 157 8.15 10.13 12.19
C GLY A 157 7.18 8.98 11.86
N ALA A 158 7.57 7.99 11.05
CA ALA A 158 6.67 6.92 10.62
C ALA A 158 6.14 6.09 11.78
N ARG A 159 7.01 5.76 12.74
CA ARG A 159 6.62 5.02 13.94
C ARG A 159 5.64 5.83 14.79
N GLU A 160 5.99 7.06 15.12
CA GLU A 160 5.14 7.99 15.89
C GLU A 160 3.76 8.12 15.24
N ALA A 161 3.72 8.30 13.91
CA ALA A 161 2.51 8.45 13.13
C ALA A 161 1.61 7.19 13.18
N ILE A 162 2.19 5.99 13.18
CA ILE A 162 1.42 4.74 13.34
C ILE A 162 0.83 4.67 14.75
N MET A 163 1.63 4.99 15.77
CA MET A 163 1.19 4.87 17.17
C MET A 163 0.06 5.86 17.50
N THR A 164 0.11 7.08 16.96
CA THR A 164 -0.83 8.18 17.24
C THR A 164 -1.95 8.31 16.20
N SER A 165 -2.13 7.32 15.31
CA SER A 165 -3.13 7.39 14.24
C SER A 165 -4.56 7.51 14.73
N GLU A 166 -4.90 6.80 15.81
CA GLU A 166 -6.22 6.81 16.43
C GLU A 166 -6.54 8.19 17.03
N GLU A 167 -5.57 8.82 17.68
CA GLU A 167 -5.72 10.17 18.24
C GLU A 167 -6.05 11.19 17.16
N ARG A 168 -5.35 11.16 16.01
CA ARG A 168 -5.64 12.06 14.88
C ARG A 168 -6.99 11.79 14.24
N MET A 169 -7.43 10.54 14.22
CA MET A 169 -8.75 10.18 13.71
C MET A 169 -9.87 10.68 14.64
N LEU A 170 -9.66 10.57 15.95
CA LEU A 170 -10.63 11.01 16.95
C LEU A 170 -10.62 12.53 17.17
N PHE A 171 -9.49 13.21 16.97
CA PHE A 171 -9.36 14.65 17.18
C PHE A 171 -10.46 15.50 16.52
N PRO A 172 -10.78 15.36 15.22
CA PRO A 172 -11.87 16.13 14.60
C PRO A 172 -13.27 15.69 15.05
N LEU A 173 -13.41 14.50 15.62
CA LEU A 173 -14.67 13.97 16.15
C LEU A 173 -14.91 14.38 17.61
N ALA A 174 -13.82 14.59 18.35
CA ALA A 174 -13.84 15.11 19.70
C ALA A 174 -14.23 16.59 19.63
N ARG A 175 -15.53 16.86 19.78
CA ARG A 175 -16.05 18.21 20.04
C ARG A 175 -15.20 18.84 21.15
N ARG A 176 -14.76 20.10 20.97
CA ARG A 176 -14.01 20.88 21.96
C ARG A 176 -14.54 20.57 23.37
N GLU A 177 -13.70 19.92 24.17
CA GLU A 177 -13.92 19.58 25.58
C GLU A 177 -15.24 18.84 25.89
N SER A 178 -15.34 17.56 25.54
CA SER A 178 -16.05 16.63 26.42
C SER A 178 -15.02 15.82 27.19
N ASN A 179 -15.05 15.96 28.52
CA ASN A 179 -14.25 15.22 29.48
C ASN A 179 -13.96 13.79 28.97
N VAL A 180 -12.71 13.55 28.57
CA VAL A 180 -12.23 12.19 28.31
C VAL A 180 -12.60 11.40 29.54
N HIS A 181 -13.48 10.42 29.38
CA HIS A 181 -13.96 9.58 30.47
C HIS A 181 -12.73 9.03 31.20
N GLU A 182 -12.40 9.61 32.34
CA GLU A 182 -11.34 9.10 33.20
C GLU A 182 -11.79 7.68 33.56
N ASN A 183 -11.01 6.67 33.14
CA ASN A 183 -11.31 5.27 33.44
C ASN A 183 -11.70 5.19 34.93
N VAL A 184 -12.88 4.63 35.22
CA VAL A 184 -13.40 4.53 36.60
C VAL A 184 -12.34 3.94 37.54
N LEU A 185 -11.55 2.99 37.02
CA LEU A 185 -10.38 2.40 37.65
C LEU A 185 -9.28 3.41 37.99
N LYS A 186 -8.91 4.32 37.07
CA LYS A 186 -7.94 5.40 37.35
C LYS A 186 -8.46 6.37 38.41
N ARG A 187 -9.75 6.71 38.35
CA ARG A 187 -10.40 7.58 39.35
C ARG A 187 -10.44 6.94 40.75
N LEU A 188 -10.75 5.65 40.82
CA LEU A 188 -10.72 4.88 42.08
C LEU A 188 -9.29 4.76 42.62
N PHE A 189 -8.32 4.48 41.76
CA PHE A 189 -6.91 4.37 42.15
C PHE A 189 -6.37 5.69 42.71
N ARG A 190 -6.75 6.81 42.12
CA ARG A 190 -6.37 8.16 42.58
C ARG A 190 -7.01 8.50 43.93
N LYS A 191 -8.29 8.16 44.12
CA LYS A 191 -8.99 8.30 45.41
C LYS A 191 -8.37 7.44 46.51
N ALA A 192 -7.98 6.20 46.18
CA ALA A 192 -7.29 5.32 47.11
C ALA A 192 -5.92 5.89 47.50
N LEU A 193 -5.14 6.39 46.53
CA LEU A 193 -3.85 7.04 46.82
C LEU A 193 -4.01 8.29 47.70
N SER A 194 -5.01 9.14 47.44
CA SER A 194 -5.25 10.34 48.25
C SER A 194 -5.72 10.04 49.68
N ALA A 195 -6.34 8.87 49.90
CA ALA A 195 -6.77 8.42 51.22
C ALA A 195 -5.64 7.77 52.04
N ILE A 196 -4.48 7.49 51.43
CA ILE A 196 -3.30 6.91 52.09
C ILE A 196 -2.29 8.01 52.49
N VAL A 197 -2.47 9.25 52.01
CA VAL A 197 -1.57 10.40 52.27
C VAL A 197 -2.15 11.35 53.36
N PHE A 198 -3.10 10.88 54.16
CA PHE A 198 -3.49 11.49 55.44
C PHE A 198 -3.57 10.43 56.53
#